data_AF-A0A0B6Y5C9-F1
#
_entry.id   AF-A0A0B6Y5C9-F1
#
_cell.length_a   1.000
_cell.length_b   1.000
_cell.length_c   1.000
_cell.angle_alpha   90.00
_cell.angle_beta   90.00
_cell.angle_gamma   90.00
#
_symmetry.space_group_name_H-M   'P 1'
#
loop_
_entity.id
_entity.type
_entity.pdbx_description
1 polymer ?
#
loop_
_entity_poly.entity_id
_entity_poly.type
_entity_poly.pdbx_seq_one_letter_code
_entity_poly.pdbx_strand_id
1 'polypeptide(L)' 'DSLNDSAYFSEMLMSLGEKHTAYNVKSEMLPFLWPAIRDGLRMRLGEKFNVDAELAWKHLYDFILCKMTEGMDN' A
#
# COMPACT_ATOMS: atom_id res chain seq x y z
N ASP A 1 -2.71 -11.50 20.12
CA ASP A 1 -1.65 -10.60 19.64
C ASP A 1 -1.77 -10.26 18.16
N SER A 2 -1.64 -11.20 17.21
CA SER A 2 -1.67 -10.90 15.75
C SER A 2 -2.94 -10.22 15.21
N LEU A 3 -4.13 -10.54 15.75
CA LEU A 3 -5.38 -9.91 15.31
C LEU A 3 -5.45 -8.43 15.71
N ASN A 4 -4.91 -8.06 16.86
CA ASN A 4 -4.92 -6.68 17.35
C ASN A 4 -4.00 -5.81 16.49
N ASP A 5 -2.82 -6.34 16.14
CA ASP A 5 -1.88 -5.68 15.25
C ASP A 5 -2.46 -5.47 13.85
N SER A 6 -3.24 -6.43 13.33
CA SER A 6 -3.93 -6.30 12.05
C SER A 6 -5.04 -5.24 12.04
N ALA A 7 -5.79 -5.13 13.16
CA ALA A 7 -6.84 -4.12 13.30
C ALA A 7 -6.22 -2.72 13.37
N TYR A 8 -5.20 -2.56 14.23
CA TYR A 8 -4.47 -1.31 14.35
C TYR A 8 -3.85 -0.85 13.03
N PHE A 9 -3.21 -1.75 12.30
CA PHE A 9 -2.63 -1.42 11.00
C PHE A 9 -3.69 -1.00 9.97
N SER A 10 -4.87 -1.64 9.99
CA SER A 10 -5.98 -1.27 9.11
C SER A 10 -6.52 0.13 9.42
N GLU A 11 -6.76 0.45 10.70
CA GLU A 11 -7.21 1.78 11.15
C GLU A 11 -6.19 2.87 10.79
N MET A 12 -4.90 2.58 10.97
CA MET A 12 -3.84 3.51 10.59
C MET A 12 -3.84 3.80 9.08
N LEU A 13 -4.03 2.78 8.24
CA LEU A 13 -4.10 2.94 6.77
C LEU A 13 -5.35 3.70 6.33
N MET A 14 -6.49 3.49 6.98
CA MET A 14 -7.70 4.28 6.74
C MET A 14 -7.47 5.76 7.08
N SER A 15 -6.92 6.05 8.28
CA SER A 15 -6.56 7.43 8.66
C SER A 15 -5.54 8.06 7.70
N LEU A 16 -4.64 7.24 7.13
CA LEU A 16 -3.71 7.71 6.11
C LEU A 16 -4.45 8.07 4.80
N GLY A 17 -5.44 7.27 4.39
CA GLY A 17 -6.33 7.56 3.26
C GLY A 17 -7.05 8.90 3.42
N GLU A 18 -7.69 9.13 4.56
CA GLU A 18 -8.36 10.39 4.92
C GLU A 18 -7.41 11.59 4.78
N LYS A 19 -6.17 11.46 5.26
CA LYS A 19 -5.17 12.54 5.15
C LYS A 19 -4.75 12.80 3.69
N HIS A 20 -4.78 11.79 2.82
CA HIS A 20 -4.41 11.97 1.43
C HIS A 20 -5.46 12.73 0.62
N THR A 21 -6.75 12.64 1.00
CA THR A 21 -7.81 13.45 0.35
C THR A 21 -7.60 14.94 0.60
N ALA A 22 -7.06 15.33 1.76
CA ALA A 22 -6.69 16.73 2.07
C ALA A 22 -5.61 17.29 1.13
N TYR A 23 -4.83 16.43 0.47
CA TYR A 23 -3.85 16.81 -0.56
C TYR A 23 -4.39 16.70 -1.99
N ASN A 24 -5.71 16.54 -2.16
CA ASN A 24 -6.39 16.29 -3.44
C ASN A 24 -5.94 15.02 -4.18
N VAL A 25 -5.38 14.04 -3.45
CA VAL A 25 -5.12 12.71 -4.01
C VAL A 25 -6.44 11.97 -4.12
N LYS A 26 -6.66 11.32 -5.26
CA LYS A 26 -7.84 10.47 -5.50
C LYS A 26 -7.47 9.00 -5.40
N SER A 27 -8.42 8.15 -5.01
CA SER A 27 -8.23 6.69 -4.92
C SER A 27 -7.73 6.09 -6.24
N GLU A 28 -8.23 6.56 -7.38
CA GLU A 28 -7.80 6.18 -8.73
C GLU A 28 -6.31 6.45 -9.02
N MET A 29 -5.66 7.33 -8.25
CA MET A 29 -4.24 7.66 -8.41
C MET A 29 -3.31 6.69 -7.68
N LEU A 30 -3.79 6.04 -6.62
CA LEU A 30 -2.95 5.18 -5.79
C LEU A 30 -2.33 4.01 -6.57
N PRO A 31 -3.02 3.30 -7.49
CA PRO A 31 -2.41 2.24 -8.27
C PRO A 31 -1.19 2.70 -9.11
N PHE A 32 -1.11 3.97 -9.50
CA PHE A 32 0.00 4.50 -10.31
C PHE A 32 1.33 4.56 -9.57
N LEU A 33 1.34 4.43 -8.24
CA LEU A 33 2.57 4.44 -7.45
C LEU A 33 3.29 3.07 -7.43
N TRP A 34 2.58 1.97 -7.76
CA TRP A 34 3.17 0.62 -7.74
C TRP A 34 4.45 0.50 -8.58
N PRO A 35 4.50 0.96 -9.85
CA PRO A 35 5.72 0.84 -10.66
C PRO A 35 6.94 1.48 -9.99
N ALA A 36 6.80 2.65 -9.36
CA ALA A 36 7.89 3.32 -8.67
C ALA A 36 8.37 2.55 -7.43
N ILE A 37 7.44 2.01 -6.65
CA ILE A 37 7.77 1.16 -5.47
C ILE A 37 8.47 -0.12 -5.93
N ARG A 38 7.90 -0.83 -6.91
CA ARG A 38 8.45 -2.05 -7.48
C ARG A 38 9.87 -1.82 -8.01
N ASP A 39 10.07 -0.76 -8.79
CA ASP A 39 11.37 -0.47 -9.39
C ASP A 39 12.40 -0.07 -8.31
N GLY A 40 11.99 0.66 -7.28
CA GLY A 40 12.83 0.93 -6.11
C GLY A 40 13.23 -0.33 -5.34
N LEU A 41 12.29 -1.24 -5.10
CA LEU A 41 12.55 -2.54 -4.48
C LEU A 41 13.52 -3.37 -5.32
N ARG A 42 13.28 -3.47 -6.64
CA ARG A 42 14.14 -4.18 -7.58
C ARG A 42 15.55 -3.60 -7.62
N MET A 43 15.69 -2.27 -7.65
CA MET A 43 16.98 -1.60 -7.66
C MET A 43 17.80 -1.88 -6.39
N ARG A 44 17.16 -1.97 -5.22
CA ARG A 44 17.85 -2.15 -3.93
C ARG A 44 18.13 -3.61 -3.58
N LEU A 45 17.27 -4.52 -4.01
CA LEU A 45 17.34 -5.94 -3.64
C LEU A 45 17.98 -6.80 -4.75
N GLY A 46 18.05 -6.29 -5.98
CA GLY A 46 18.63 -7.01 -7.12
C GLY A 46 17.96 -8.37 -7.32
N GLU A 47 18.78 -9.42 -7.44
CA GLU A 47 18.32 -10.80 -7.66
C GLU A 47 17.43 -11.36 -6.53
N LYS A 48 17.49 -10.77 -5.32
CA LYS A 48 16.60 -11.17 -4.21
C LYS A 48 15.15 -10.73 -4.42
N PHE A 49 14.92 -9.74 -5.27
CA PHE A 49 13.57 -9.36 -5.70
C PHE A 49 13.15 -10.23 -6.89
N ASN A 50 12.99 -11.51 -6.62
CA ASN A 50 12.50 -12.50 -7.58
C ASN A 50 10.98 -12.36 -7.77
N VAL A 51 10.42 -13.20 -8.64
CA VAL A 51 8.97 -13.18 -8.97
C VAL A 51 8.11 -13.36 -7.72
N ASP A 52 8.47 -14.28 -6.83
CA ASP A 52 7.71 -14.54 -5.61
C ASP A 52 7.74 -13.32 -4.66
N ALA A 53 8.90 -12.67 -4.53
CA ALA A 53 9.06 -11.45 -3.76
C ALA A 53 8.23 -10.30 -4.37
N GLU A 54 8.25 -10.13 -5.69
CA GLU A 54 7.43 -9.11 -6.37
C GLU A 54 5.93 -9.33 -6.12
N LEU A 55 5.46 -10.58 -6.24
CA LEU A 55 4.07 -10.94 -5.96
C LEU A 55 3.69 -10.71 -4.50
N ALA A 56 4.55 -11.08 -3.55
CA ALA A 56 4.30 -10.86 -2.13
C ALA A 56 4.19 -9.37 -1.79
N TRP A 57 5.09 -8.54 -2.33
CA TRP A 57 5.03 -7.08 -2.18
C TRP A 57 3.80 -6.49 -2.87
N LYS A 58 3.40 -7.02 -4.03
CA LYS A 58 2.19 -6.59 -4.71
C LYS A 58 0.94 -6.87 -3.89
N HIS A 59 0.83 -8.04 -3.27
CA HIS A 59 -0.29 -8.37 -2.39
C HIS A 59 -0.36 -7.46 -1.17
N LEU A 60 0.79 -7.16 -0.54
CA LEU A 60 0.84 -6.18 0.55
C LEU A 60 0.41 -4.80 0.07
N TYR A 61 0.88 -4.38 -1.11
CA TYR A 61 0.48 -3.11 -1.71
C TYR A 61 -1.03 -3.05 -1.98
N ASP A 62 -1.62 -4.12 -2.50
CA ASP A 62 -3.06 -4.20 -2.75
C ASP A 62 -3.90 -4.13 -1.46
N PHE A 63 -3.41 -4.74 -0.37
CA PHE A 63 -4.02 -4.57 0.94
C PHE A 63 -3.96 -3.10 1.41
N ILE A 64 -2.81 -2.44 1.22
CA ILE A 64 -2.66 -1.01 1.53
C ILE A 64 -3.63 -0.16 0.71
N LEU A 65 -3.73 -0.41 -0.60
CA LEU A 65 -4.67 0.28 -1.49
C LEU A 65 -6.11 0.13 -1.03
N CYS A 66 -6.52 -1.09 -0.65
CA CYS A 66 -7.86 -1.38 -0.15
C CYS A 66 -8.18 -0.49 1.06
N LYS A 67 -7.31 -0.48 2.07
CA LYS A 67 -7.54 0.27 3.31
C LYS A 67 -7.43 1.77 3.16
N MET A 68 -6.50 2.25 2.34
CA MET A 68 -6.42 3.68 2.04
C MET A 68 -7.63 4.16 1.25
N THR A 69 -8.13 3.36 0.29
CA THR A 69 -9.34 3.70 -0.47
C THR A 69 -10.57 3.76 0.43
N GLU A 70 -10.74 2.78 1.33
CA GLU A 70 -11.79 2.81 2.36
C GLU A 70 -11.75 4.11 3.19
N GLY A 71 -10.56 4.58 3.58
CA GLY A 71 -10.41 5.86 4.28
C GLY A 71 -10.61 7.10 3.42
N MET A 72 -10.37 7.03 2.11
CA MET A 72 -10.58 8.16 1.19
C MET A 72 -12.05 8.40 0.84
N ASP A 73 -12.84 7.34 0.85
CA ASP A 73 -14.25 7.35 0.46
C ASP A 73 -15.21 7.61 1.65
N ASN A 74 -14.67 7.72 2.88
CA ASN A 74 -15.41 8.08 4.12
C ASN A 74 -15.75 9.57 4.18
#